data_AF-A0A521UBW6-F1
#
_entry.id   AF-A0A521UBW6-F1
#
_cell.length_a   1.000
_cell.length_b   1.000
_cell.length_c   1.000
_cell.angle_alpha   90.00
_cell.angle_beta   90.00
_cell.angle_gamma   90.00
#
_symmetry.space_group_name_H-M   'P 1'
#
loop_
_entity.id
_entity.type
_entity.pdbx_description
1 polymer ?
#
loop_
_entity_poly.entity_id
_entity_poly.type
_entity_poly.pdbx_seq_one_letter_code
_entity_poly.pdbx_strand_id
1 'polypeptide(L)'
;FGSDFEDARGINHPPAIAGAYFAAKLGVTEYLVKNKIQSGVIILREIRPEYAIPVGVWQVREGIRLAMRQTPIIGETFDDALTLASKKMSISKPEWLSKGNIMKLIRQKTIADFF
;
A
#
# COMPACT_ATOMS: atom_id res chain seq x y z
N PHE A 1 10.13 10.79 2.02
CA PHE A 1 9.07 9.76 2.07
C PHE A 1 7.73 10.46 2.15
N GLY A 2 6.83 10.20 1.21
CA GLY A 2 5.41 10.54 1.35
C GLY A 2 4.66 9.28 1.74
N SER A 3 3.78 9.36 2.73
CA SER A 3 2.92 8.25 3.14
C SER A 3 1.56 8.78 3.53
N ASP A 4 0.57 7.90 3.41
CA ASP A 4 -0.83 8.23 3.63
C ASP A 4 -1.58 6.95 4.03
N PHE A 5 -2.70 7.08 4.72
CA PHE A 5 -3.43 5.93 5.24
C PHE A 5 -4.91 6.21 5.49
N GLU A 6 -5.68 5.14 5.62
CA GLU A 6 -7.05 5.17 6.12
C GLU A 6 -7.31 3.93 6.98
N ASP A 7 -8.37 3.96 7.77
CA ASP A 7 -8.93 2.75 8.38
C ASP A 7 -10.25 2.35 7.71
N ALA A 8 -10.95 1.38 8.28
CA ALA A 8 -12.20 0.85 7.71
C ALA A 8 -13.31 1.91 7.54
N ARG A 9 -13.21 3.07 8.21
CA ARG A 9 -14.17 4.19 8.08
C ARG A 9 -13.84 5.10 6.90
N GLY A 10 -12.76 4.82 6.19
CA GLY A 10 -12.24 5.64 5.11
C GLY A 10 -11.29 6.74 5.60
N ILE A 11 -10.78 7.51 4.65
CA ILE A 11 -9.87 8.63 4.91
C ILE A 11 -10.58 9.73 5.72
N ASN A 12 -9.95 10.18 6.81
CA ASN A 12 -10.50 11.22 7.69
C ASN A 12 -9.66 12.53 7.67
N HIS A 13 -8.71 12.63 6.74
CA HIS A 13 -7.84 13.78 6.55
C HIS A 13 -7.61 14.05 5.06
N PRO A 14 -7.19 15.27 4.68
CA PRO A 14 -6.72 15.54 3.33
C PRO A 14 -5.53 14.62 2.98
N PRO A 15 -5.52 13.97 1.80
CA PRO A 15 -4.45 13.04 1.44
C PRO A 15 -3.09 13.74 1.32
N ALA A 16 -2.12 13.33 2.12
CA ALA A 16 -0.76 13.86 2.16
C ALA A 16 0.02 13.61 0.85
N ILE A 17 -0.30 12.54 0.13
CA ILE A 17 0.30 12.22 -1.19
C ILE A 17 -0.66 12.49 -2.36
N ALA A 18 -1.73 13.26 -2.09
CA ALA A 18 -2.70 13.75 -3.07
C ALA A 18 -3.16 12.67 -4.06
N GLY A 19 -3.02 12.92 -5.37
CA GLY A 19 -3.52 12.03 -6.41
C GLY A 19 -2.89 10.63 -6.43
N ALA A 20 -1.69 10.45 -5.86
CA ALA A 20 -1.07 9.13 -5.77
C ALA A 20 -1.85 8.19 -4.85
N TYR A 21 -2.43 8.73 -3.77
CA TYR A 21 -3.25 7.97 -2.82
C TYR A 21 -4.50 7.41 -3.51
N PHE A 22 -5.28 8.30 -4.17
CA PHE A 22 -6.51 7.88 -4.83
C PHE A 22 -6.26 6.96 -6.01
N ALA A 23 -5.20 7.21 -6.80
CA ALA A 23 -4.81 6.32 -7.89
C ALA A 23 -4.48 4.92 -7.39
N ALA A 24 -3.79 4.84 -6.25
CA ALA A 24 -3.43 3.57 -5.64
C ALA A 24 -4.62 2.82 -5.08
N LYS A 25 -5.45 3.53 -4.29
CA LYS A 25 -6.69 2.98 -3.72
C LYS A 25 -7.60 2.42 -4.80
N LEU A 26 -7.87 3.19 -5.86
CA LEU A 26 -8.74 2.77 -6.95
C LEU A 26 -8.26 1.44 -7.56
N GLY A 27 -6.98 1.33 -7.91
CA GLY A 27 -6.44 0.12 -8.54
C GLY A 27 -6.55 -1.12 -7.67
N VAL A 28 -6.40 -0.99 -6.34
CA VAL A 28 -6.56 -2.13 -5.42
C VAL A 28 -8.03 -2.45 -5.18
N THR A 29 -8.87 -1.45 -4.95
CA THR A 29 -10.29 -1.65 -4.67
C THR A 29 -11.00 -2.31 -5.85
N GLU A 30 -10.64 -1.99 -7.09
CA GLU A 30 -11.14 -2.70 -8.29
C GLU A 30 -10.93 -4.22 -8.19
N TYR A 31 -9.74 -4.65 -7.77
CA TYR A 31 -9.43 -6.07 -7.57
C TYR A 31 -10.23 -6.69 -6.42
N LEU A 32 -10.26 -6.01 -5.27
CA LEU A 32 -10.95 -6.52 -4.08
C LEU A 32 -12.46 -6.66 -4.31
N VAL A 33 -13.09 -5.66 -4.92
CA VAL A 33 -14.53 -5.68 -5.26
C VAL A 33 -14.84 -6.80 -6.26
N LYS A 34 -14.05 -6.91 -7.33
CA LYS A 34 -14.23 -7.96 -8.35
C LYS A 34 -14.18 -9.36 -7.75
N ASN A 35 -13.28 -9.60 -6.80
CA ASN A 35 -13.08 -10.90 -6.16
C ASN A 35 -13.90 -11.08 -4.87
N LYS A 36 -14.69 -10.09 -4.46
CA LYS A 36 -15.48 -10.09 -3.21
C LYS A 36 -14.62 -10.33 -1.96
N ILE A 37 -13.45 -9.70 -1.90
CA ILE A 37 -12.49 -9.82 -0.81
C ILE A 37 -12.54 -8.57 0.06
N GLN A 38 -12.63 -8.74 1.39
CA GLN A 38 -12.40 -7.68 2.37
C GLN A 38 -11.01 -7.86 3.00
N SER A 39 -10.14 -6.87 2.87
CA SER A 39 -8.78 -6.94 3.39
C SER A 39 -8.18 -5.56 3.66
N GLY A 40 -7.22 -5.51 4.58
CA GLY A 40 -6.29 -4.39 4.72
C GLY A 40 -5.20 -4.48 3.65
N VAL A 41 -4.73 -3.33 3.17
CA VAL A 41 -3.76 -3.25 2.06
C VAL A 41 -2.63 -2.31 2.44
N ILE A 42 -1.40 -2.76 2.22
CA ILE A 42 -0.20 -1.92 2.29
C ILE A 42 0.42 -1.86 0.90
N ILE A 43 0.70 -0.64 0.44
CA ILE A 43 1.28 -0.38 -0.88
C ILE A 43 2.64 0.27 -0.65
N LEU A 44 3.69 -0.42 -1.09
CA LEU A 44 5.05 0.10 -1.08
C LEU A 44 5.41 0.54 -2.49
N ARG A 45 5.84 1.79 -2.64
CA ARG A 45 6.29 2.33 -3.92
C ARG A 45 7.59 3.09 -3.74
N GLU A 46 8.62 2.64 -4.44
CA GLU A 46 9.91 3.31 -4.53
C GLU A 46 10.04 3.97 -5.91
N ILE A 47 10.50 5.22 -5.91
CA ILE A 47 10.91 5.93 -7.13
C ILE A 47 12.42 6.03 -7.07
N ARG A 48 13.10 5.44 -8.07
CA ARG A 48 14.56 5.44 -8.14
C ARG A 48 15.06 6.56 -9.06
N PRO A 49 16.32 7.02 -8.91
CA PRO A 49 16.88 8.10 -9.73
C PRO A 49 16.83 7.86 -11.24
N GLU A 50 16.80 6.60 -11.69
CA GLU A 50 16.71 6.23 -13.11
C GLU A 50 15.32 6.54 -13.71
N TYR A 51 14.35 6.92 -12.88
CA TYR A 51 13.02 7.33 -13.32
C TYR A 51 13.05 8.77 -13.87
N ALA A 52 13.45 8.90 -15.14
CA ALA A 52 13.68 10.19 -15.78
C ALA A 52 12.42 10.94 -16.23
N ILE A 53 11.26 10.27 -16.40
CA ILE A 53 10.04 10.87 -16.98
C ILE A 53 8.84 10.66 -16.04
N PRO A 54 8.38 11.71 -15.33
CA PRO A 54 7.19 11.62 -14.48
C PRO A 54 5.91 11.66 -15.33
N VAL A 55 5.25 10.51 -15.50
CA VAL A 55 3.96 10.41 -16.21
C VAL A 55 2.73 10.62 -15.30
N GLY A 56 2.95 11.25 -14.14
CA GLY A 56 1.92 11.54 -13.16
C GLY A 56 1.35 10.30 -12.45
N VAL A 57 0.12 10.44 -11.96
CA VAL A 57 -0.55 9.41 -11.14
C VAL A 57 -1.02 8.18 -11.94
N TRP A 58 -1.03 8.29 -13.27
CA TRP A 58 -1.40 7.18 -14.15
C TRP A 58 -0.49 5.96 -13.94
N GLN A 59 0.83 6.18 -13.77
CA GLN A 59 1.80 5.11 -13.49
C GLN A 59 1.44 4.30 -12.24
N VAL A 60 0.93 4.98 -11.21
CA VAL A 60 0.54 4.36 -9.94
C VAL A 60 -0.66 3.45 -10.17
N ARG A 61 -1.68 3.97 -10.86
CA ARG A 61 -2.92 3.24 -11.15
C ARG A 61 -2.66 2.00 -12.01
N GLU A 62 -1.95 2.16 -13.13
CA GLU A 62 -1.67 1.02 -14.03
C GLU A 62 -0.68 0.03 -13.42
N GLY A 63 0.34 0.51 -12.69
CA GLY A 63 1.28 -0.35 -11.99
C GLY A 63 0.57 -1.28 -10.99
N ILE A 64 -0.39 -0.74 -10.23
CA ILE A 64 -1.17 -1.53 -9.28
C ILE A 64 -2.12 -2.51 -9.99
N ARG A 65 -2.81 -2.07 -11.05
CA ARG A 65 -3.66 -2.97 -11.85
C ARG A 65 -2.86 -4.14 -12.44
N LEU A 66 -1.65 -3.87 -12.93
CA LEU A 66 -0.75 -4.89 -13.42
C LEU A 66 -0.31 -5.83 -12.30
N ALA A 67 0.06 -5.32 -11.13
CA ALA A 67 0.42 -6.14 -9.98
C ALA A 67 -0.73 -7.06 -9.54
N MET A 68 -1.96 -6.54 -9.49
CA MET A 68 -3.15 -7.30 -9.11
C MET A 68 -3.61 -8.34 -10.14
N ARG A 69 -3.07 -8.32 -11.36
CA ARG A 69 -3.31 -9.35 -12.40
C ARG A 69 -2.31 -10.49 -12.36
N GLN A 70 -1.18 -10.32 -11.67
CA GLN A 70 -0.15 -11.34 -11.56
C GLN A 70 -0.49 -12.34 -10.46
N THR A 71 0.10 -13.53 -10.54
CA THR A 71 0.04 -14.52 -9.46
C THR A 71 0.75 -13.95 -8.24
N PRO A 72 0.08 -13.83 -7.08
CA PRO A 72 0.70 -13.30 -5.88
C PRO A 72 1.71 -14.30 -5.30
N ILE A 73 2.71 -13.77 -4.61
CA ILE A 73 3.58 -14.56 -3.73
C ILE A 73 2.95 -14.52 -2.34
N ILE A 74 2.69 -15.69 -1.75
CA ILE A 74 2.09 -15.82 -0.42
C ILE A 74 3.23 -15.88 0.61
N GLY A 75 3.21 -14.97 1.57
CA GLY A 75 4.06 -15.03 2.76
C GLY A 75 3.33 -15.71 3.92
N GLU A 76 4.06 -16.44 4.76
CA GLU A 76 3.47 -17.17 5.89
C GLU A 76 3.08 -16.24 7.05
N THR A 77 3.84 -15.16 7.20
CA THR A 77 3.61 -14.14 8.23
C THR A 77 3.63 -12.76 7.60
N PHE A 78 3.11 -11.77 8.32
CA PHE A 78 3.22 -10.38 7.90
C PHE A 78 4.69 -9.95 7.71
N ASP A 79 5.56 -10.39 8.62
CA ASP A 79 6.98 -10.06 8.60
C ASP A 79 7.70 -10.66 7.37
N ASP A 80 7.34 -11.90 7.03
CA ASP A 80 7.80 -12.58 5.82
C ASP A 80 7.29 -11.89 4.55
N ALA A 81 5.99 -11.59 4.47
CA ALA A 81 5.40 -10.87 3.34
C ALA A 81 6.08 -9.50 3.11
N LEU A 82 6.39 -8.77 4.18
CA LEU A 82 7.09 -7.49 4.09
C LEU A 82 8.56 -7.65 3.65
N THR A 83 9.21 -8.73 4.08
CA THR A 83 10.56 -9.08 3.64
C THR A 83 10.57 -9.41 2.15
N LEU A 84 9.60 -10.19 1.68
CA LEU A 84 9.43 -10.52 0.26
C LEU A 84 9.15 -9.27 -0.60
N ALA A 85 8.28 -8.37 -0.13
CA ALA A 85 7.94 -7.14 -0.83
C ALA A 85 9.14 -6.17 -0.93
N SER A 86 9.94 -6.05 0.13
CA SER A 86 11.09 -5.14 0.18
C SER A 86 12.36 -5.70 -0.46
N LYS A 87 12.46 -7.02 -0.69
CA LYS A 87 13.66 -7.70 -1.22
C LYS A 87 14.20 -7.12 -2.54
N LYS A 88 13.31 -6.62 -3.41
CA LYS A 88 13.69 -6.01 -4.70
C LYS A 88 13.80 -4.49 -4.64
N MET A 89 13.58 -3.88 -3.47
CA MET A 89 13.63 -2.44 -3.26
C MET A 89 15.04 -2.03 -2.78
N SER A 90 15.47 -0.79 -3.01
CA SER A 90 16.74 -0.29 -2.42
C SER A 90 16.52 0.15 -0.98
N ILE A 91 15.31 0.58 -0.67
CA ILE A 91 14.89 0.98 0.67
C ILE A 91 14.67 -0.27 1.51
N SER A 92 15.35 -0.32 2.66
CA SER A 92 15.32 -1.48 3.56
C SER A 92 13.98 -1.63 4.28
N LYS A 93 13.64 -2.86 4.70
CA LYS A 93 12.45 -3.13 5.51
C LYS A 93 12.36 -2.29 6.80
N PRO A 94 13.43 -2.16 7.62
CA PRO A 94 13.39 -1.30 8.80
C PRO A 94 13.09 0.15 8.45
N GLU A 95 13.61 0.64 7.33
CA GLU A 95 13.33 1.99 6.86
C GLU A 95 11.86 2.16 6.48
N TRP A 96 11.26 1.22 5.75
CA TRP A 96 9.83 1.21 5.48
C TRP A 96 8.98 1.19 6.75
N LEU A 97 9.35 0.38 7.75
CA LEU A 97 8.62 0.29 9.02
C LEU A 97 8.76 1.57 9.86
N SER A 98 9.91 2.25 9.78
CA SER A 98 10.16 3.51 10.48
C SER A 98 9.39 4.69 9.89
N LYS A 99 8.94 4.58 8.63
CA LYS A 99 8.31 5.68 7.89
C LYS A 99 6.82 5.38 7.66
N GLY A 100 5.95 6.20 8.27
CA GLY A 100 4.49 6.13 8.13
C GLY A 100 3.81 5.45 9.31
N ASN A 101 2.54 5.08 9.13
CA ASN A 101 1.69 4.52 10.19
C ASN A 101 1.47 3.01 10.09
N ILE A 102 2.27 2.29 9.29
CA ILE A 102 2.13 0.86 9.02
C ILE A 102 2.01 0.06 10.33
N MET A 103 2.96 0.25 11.26
CA MET A 103 2.97 -0.46 12.54
C MET A 103 1.73 -0.16 13.41
N LYS A 104 1.24 1.08 13.36
CA LYS A 104 0.05 1.50 14.11
C LYS A 104 -1.24 0.87 13.54
N LEU A 105 -1.29 0.69 12.21
CA LEU A 105 -2.47 0.18 11.51
C LEU A 105 -2.57 -1.35 11.54
N ILE A 106 -1.44 -2.04 11.63
CA ILE A 106 -1.40 -3.51 11.75
C ILE A 106 -1.73 -3.97 13.17
N ARG A 107 -1.52 -3.10 14.16
CA ARG A 107 -1.81 -3.46 15.56
C ARG A 107 -3.29 -3.81 15.69
N GLN A 108 -3.54 -5.01 16.21
CA GLN A 108 -4.88 -5.49 16.52
C GLN A 108 -5.59 -4.47 17.44
N LYS A 109 -6.77 -4.03 17.00
CA LYS A 109 -7.67 -3.18 17.78
C LYS A 109 -8.61 -4.05 18.60
N THR A 110 -9.02 -3.54 19.75
CA THR A 110 -10.06 -4.19 20.56
C THR A 110 -11.42 -3.97 19.91
N ILE A 111 -12.41 -4.79 20.25
CA ILE A 111 -13.78 -4.59 19.73
C ILE A 111 -14.37 -3.25 20.18
N ALA A 112 -13.97 -2.74 21.34
CA ALA A 112 -14.39 -1.45 21.85
C ALA A 112 -13.84 -0.29 20.99
N ASP A 113 -12.69 -0.45 20.33
CA ASP A 113 -12.14 0.58 19.43
C ASP A 113 -12.93 0.71 18.11
N PHE A 114 -13.87 -0.20 17.84
CA PHE A 114 -14.73 -0.18 16.65
C PHE A 114 -16.07 0.53 16.87
N PHE A 115 -16.53 0.69 18.11
CA PHE A 115 -17.78 1.35 18.48
C PHE A 115 -17.53 2.75 19.03
#